data_AF-A0A511JBJ5-F1
#
_entry.id   AF-A0A511JBJ5-F1
#
_cell.length_a   1.000
_cell.length_b   1.000
_cell.length_c   1.000
_cell.angle_alpha   90.00
_cell.angle_beta   90.00
_cell.angle_gamma   90.00
#
_symmetry.space_group_name_H-M   'P 1'
#
loop_
_entity.id
_entity.type
_entity.pdbx_description
1 polymer ?
#
loop_
_entity_poly.entity_id
_entity_poly.type
_entity_poly.pdbx_seq_one_letter_code
_entity_poly.pdbx_strand_id
1 'polypeptide(L)' 'MTVKWWGAAGRRAVRTTAQTAVALIGTAALGLLEVDWVAVASGSVLAGVVSLLTSLSGLPELDDGEA' A
#
# COMPACT_ATOMS: atom_id res chain seq x y z
N MET A 1 19.90 -5.56 5.61
CA MET A 1 18.70 -5.61 4.75
C MET A 1 19.04 -6.40 3.50
N THR A 2 18.43 -7.56 3.28
CA THR A 2 18.67 -8.41 2.10
C THR A 2 17.92 -7.88 0.87
N VAL A 3 18.37 -8.23 -0.34
CA VAL A 3 17.70 -7.85 -1.60
C VAL A 3 16.26 -8.40 -1.65
N LYS A 4 16.04 -9.60 -1.08
CA LYS A 4 14.70 -10.20 -0.90
C LYS A 4 13.78 -9.34 -0.03
N TRP A 5 14.32 -8.70 1.03
CA TRP A 5 13.55 -7.83 1.93
C TRP A 5 13.00 -6.60 1.22
N TRP A 6 13.84 -5.91 0.45
CA TRP A 6 13.42 -4.75 -0.34
C TRP A 6 12.37 -5.10 -1.39
N GLY A 7 12.51 -6.28 -2.03
CA GLY A 7 11.53 -6.76 -3.01
C GLY A 7 10.17 -7.09 -2.39
N ALA A 8 10.14 -7.72 -1.21
CA ALA A 8 8.88 -8.06 -0.54
C ALA A 8 8.21 -6.81 0.07
N ALA A 9 8.98 -5.95 0.74
CA ALA A 9 8.49 -4.68 1.29
C ALA A 9 7.89 -3.78 0.21
N GLY A 10 8.56 -3.69 -0.94
CA GLY A 10 8.07 -2.93 -2.10
C GLY A 10 6.75 -3.50 -2.64
N ARG A 11 6.63 -4.83 -2.80
CA ARG A 11 5.37 -5.45 -3.26
C ARG A 11 4.22 -5.20 -2.30
N ARG A 12 4.46 -5.31 -0.99
CA ARG A 12 3.46 -5.04 0.05
C ARG A 12 3.02 -3.58 -0.01
N ALA A 13 3.96 -2.65 -0.10
CA ALA A 13 3.67 -1.22 -0.20
C ALA A 13 2.81 -0.90 -1.43
N VAL A 14 3.19 -1.41 -2.60
CA VAL A 14 2.42 -1.21 -3.85
C VAL A 14 1.00 -1.77 -3.74
N ARG A 15 0.85 -3.00 -3.20
CA ARG A 15 -0.46 -3.59 -2.94
C ARG A 15 -1.28 -2.73 -1.97
N THR A 16 -0.69 -2.25 -0.88
CA THR A 16 -1.38 -1.39 0.09
C THR A 16 -1.83 -0.09 -0.55
N THR A 17 -0.94 0.59 -1.29
CA THR A 17 -1.28 1.81 -2.04
C THR A 17 -2.44 1.58 -2.99
N ALA A 18 -2.42 0.49 -3.77
CA ALA A 18 -3.49 0.16 -4.70
C ALA A 18 -4.81 -0.16 -4.00
N GLN A 19 -4.78 -0.94 -2.91
CA GLN A 19 -5.97 -1.26 -2.13
C GLN A 19 -6.57 -0.02 -1.47
N THR A 20 -5.75 0.89 -0.96
CA THR A 20 -6.21 2.17 -0.40
C THR A 20 -6.79 3.08 -1.48
N ALA A 21 -6.17 3.17 -2.65
CA ALA A 21 -6.71 3.94 -3.78
C ALA A 21 -8.10 3.46 -4.17
N VAL A 22 -8.27 2.13 -4.33
CA VAL A 22 -9.57 1.52 -4.66
C VAL A 22 -10.60 1.76 -3.57
N ALA A 23 -10.21 1.65 -2.29
CA ALA A 23 -11.11 1.91 -1.18
C ALA A 23 -11.60 3.38 -1.16
N LEU A 24 -10.68 4.34 -1.34
CA LEU A 24 -11.02 5.77 -1.37
C LEU A 24 -11.92 6.11 -2.57
N ILE A 25 -11.65 5.53 -3.75
CA ILE A 25 -12.52 5.66 -4.92
C ILE A 25 -13.91 5.05 -4.64
N GLY A 26 -13.97 3.88 -3.99
CA GLY A 26 -15.23 3.20 -3.66
C GLY A 26 -16.09 3.93 -2.63
N THR A 27 -15.51 4.77 -1.77
CA THR A 27 -16.28 5.62 -0.84
C THR A 27 -16.98 6.80 -1.52
N ALA A 28 -16.45 7.28 -2.64
CA ALA A 28 -17.06 8.34 -3.46
C ALA A 28 -18.12 7.72 -4.40
N ALA A 29 -19.20 7.22 -3.81
CA ALA A 29 -20.21 6.37 -4.46
C ALA A 29 -21.08 7.04 -5.55
N LEU A 30 -20.72 8.21 -6.10
CA LEU A 30 -21.66 9.04 -6.86
C LEU A 30 -21.20 9.51 -8.26
N GLY A 31 -19.91 9.42 -8.60
CA GLY A 31 -19.45 9.63 -9.99
C GLY A 31 -17.94 9.87 -10.12
N LEU A 32 -17.35 9.53 -11.27
CA LEU A 32 -15.91 9.71 -11.56
C LEU A 32 -15.43 11.16 -11.39
N LEU A 33 -16.33 12.14 -11.53
CA LEU A 33 -16.05 13.57 -11.37
C LEU A 33 -16.25 14.09 -9.94
N GLU A 34 -16.95 13.34 -9.08
CA GLU A 34 -17.12 13.67 -7.65
C GLU A 34 -16.00 13.07 -6.79
N VAL A 35 -15.18 12.19 -7.36
CA VAL A 35 -13.99 11.66 -6.69
C VAL A 35 -12.99 12.80 -6.48
N ASP A 36 -12.70 13.10 -5.23
CA ASP A 36 -11.57 13.96 -4.88
C ASP A 36 -10.26 13.20 -5.13
N TRP A 37 -9.72 13.34 -6.34
CA TRP A 37 -8.47 12.71 -6.77
C TRP A 37 -7.27 13.14 -5.93
N VAL A 38 -7.31 14.32 -5.31
CA VAL A 38 -6.25 14.79 -4.41
C VAL A 38 -6.31 14.02 -3.09
N ALA A 39 -7.52 13.80 -2.56
CA ALA A 39 -7.73 12.96 -1.38
C ALA A 39 -7.35 11.49 -1.65
N VAL A 40 -7.72 10.94 -2.80
CA VAL A 40 -7.35 9.57 -3.21
C VAL A 40 -5.83 9.44 -3.32
N ALA A 41 -5.16 10.36 -4.03
CA ALA A 41 -3.72 10.31 -4.21
C ALA A 41 -2.96 10.46 -2.88
N SER A 42 -3.35 11.42 -2.04
CA SER A 42 -2.72 11.65 -0.73
C SER A 42 -2.91 10.47 0.22
N GLY A 43 -4.13 9.92 0.32
CA GLY A 43 -4.42 8.76 1.15
C GLY A 43 -3.69 7.49 0.66
N SER A 44 -3.57 7.31 -0.65
CA SER A 44 -2.83 6.19 -1.24
C SER A 44 -1.33 6.27 -0.95
N VAL A 45 -0.73 7.46 -1.11
CA VAL A 45 0.69 7.69 -0.80
C VAL A 45 0.96 7.47 0.68
N LEU A 46 0.11 8.00 1.57
CA LEU A 46 0.26 7.83 3.01
C LEU A 46 0.16 6.35 3.42
N ALA A 47 -0.77 5.59 2.83
CA ALA A 47 -0.88 4.16 3.08
C ALA A 47 0.35 3.36 2.57
N GLY A 48 0.90 3.75 1.43
CA GLY A 48 2.16 3.19 0.93
C GLY A 48 3.34 3.45 1.88
N VAL A 49 3.46 4.69 2.38
CA VAL A 49 4.50 5.07 3.36
C VAL A 49 4.33 4.31 4.67
N VAL A 50 3.11 4.23 5.21
CA VAL A 50 2.82 3.46 6.42
C VAL A 50 3.12 1.97 6.23
N SER A 51 2.84 1.41 5.04
CA SER A 51 3.17 0.02 4.70
C SER A 51 4.68 -0.23 4.70
N LEU A 52 5.47 0.68 4.11
CA LEU A 52 6.92 0.64 4.15
C LEU A 52 7.47 0.77 5.58
N LEU A 53 6.94 1.69 6.38
CA LEU A 53 7.34 1.87 7.77
C LEU A 53 6.97 0.65 8.64
N THR A 54 5.82 0.04 8.40
CA THR A 54 5.39 -1.20 9.10
C THR A 54 6.31 -2.36 8.74
N SER A 55 6.75 -2.42 7.48
CA SER A 55 7.72 -3.42 7.01
C SER A 55 9.07 -3.37 7.72
N LEU A 56 9.45 -2.21 8.30
CA LEU A 56 10.64 -2.09 9.17
C LEU A 56 10.46 -2.79 10.53
N SER A 57 9.22 -2.96 10.98
CA SER A 57 8.90 -3.65 12.24
C SER A 57 8.89 -5.17 12.09
N GLY A 58 8.96 -5.69 10.86
CA GLY A 58 8.98 -7.12 10.53
C GLY A 58 8.32 -7.40 9.18
N LEU A 59 8.87 -8.36 8.43
CA LEU A 59 8.31 -8.82 7.16
C LEU A 59 7.90 -10.30 7.24
N PRO A 60 6.64 -10.62 7.57
CA PRO A 60 6.19 -12.03 7.64
C PRO A 60 6.35 -12.75 6.29
N GLU A 61 6.30 -12.01 5.18
CA GLU A 61 6.46 -12.54 3.80
C GLU A 61 7.86 -13.13 3.50
N LEU A 62 8.85 -12.96 4.40
CA LEU A 62 10.16 -13.59 4.30
C LEU A 62 10.30 -14.81 5.21
N ASP A 63 9.52 -14.90 6.28
CA ASP A 63 9.50 -16.06 7.19
C ASP A 63 8.77 -17.25 6.55
N ASP A 64 7.80 -17.01 5.67
CA ASP A 64 7.04 -18.05 4.95
C ASP A 64 7.82 -18.66 3.74
N GLY A 65 9.05 -18.20 3.47
CA GLY A 65 9.83 -18.57 2.29
C GLY A 65 11.05 -19.47 2.55
N GLU A 66 11.22 -19.95 3.77
CA GLU A 66 12.28 -20.87 4.17
C GLU A 66 11.65 -22.21 4.61
N ALA A 67 11.07 -22.93 3.66
CA ALA A 67 10.70 -24.34 3.74
C ALA A 67 10.97 -25.02 2.39
#